data_AF-A0A2U3KRB2-F1
#
_entry.id   AF-A0A2U3KRB2-F1
#
_cell.length_a   1.000
_cell.length_b   1.000
_cell.length_c   1.000
_cell.angle_alpha   90.00
_cell.angle_beta   90.00
_cell.angle_gamma   90.00
#
_symmetry.space_group_name_H-M   'P 1'
#
loop_
_entity.id
_entity.type
_entity.pdbx_description
1 polymer ?
#
loop_
_entity_poly.entity_id
_entity_poly.type
_entity_poly.pdbx_seq_one_letter_code
_entity_poly.pdbx_strand_id
1 'polypeptide(L)'
;MTTTKRPWSTFNSFRKPMRQVAALPRTSKEHIEVWKPKLDDQVHTPNGPGTVVKITGDMYLIDLEHQIGKVWERGTSIKRPK
;
A
#
# COMPACT_ATOMS: atom_id res chain seq x y z
N MET A 1 57.31 36.18 -38.73
CA MET A 1 56.12 35.54 -39.33
C MET A 1 56.41 34.07 -39.50
N THR A 2 55.82 33.20 -38.67
CA THR A 2 56.05 31.74 -38.71
C THR A 2 54.73 31.01 -38.67
N THR A 3 54.41 30.39 -39.80
CA THR A 3 53.20 29.62 -40.10
C THR A 3 53.31 28.25 -39.44
N THR A 4 52.32 27.85 -38.63
CA THR A 4 52.23 26.46 -38.14
C THR A 4 50.84 25.92 -38.45
N LYS A 5 50.76 25.07 -39.47
CA LYS A 5 49.57 24.30 -39.85
C LYS A 5 49.26 23.29 -38.74
N ARG A 6 48.04 23.33 -38.19
CA ARG A 6 47.53 22.28 -37.29
C ARG A 6 46.64 21.32 -38.09
N PRO A 7 46.83 20.00 -38.00
CA PRO A 7 45.97 19.06 -38.69
C PRO A 7 44.65 18.90 -37.93
N TRP A 8 43.61 18.71 -38.73
CA TRP A 8 42.23 18.41 -38.38
C TRP A 8 42.18 17.24 -37.38
N SER A 9 41.90 17.51 -36.11
CA SER A 9 41.62 16.47 -35.12
C SER A 9 40.17 16.02 -35.31
N THR A 10 40.04 14.82 -35.84
CA THR A 10 38.83 14.06 -36.05
C THR A 10 37.96 14.02 -34.79
N PHE A 11 36.71 14.40 -34.98
CA PHE A 11 35.60 14.24 -34.06
C PHE A 11 35.47 12.75 -33.67
N ASN A 12 35.88 12.36 -32.47
CA ASN A 12 35.45 11.10 -31.87
C ASN A 12 34.32 11.38 -30.89
N SER A 13 33.12 11.44 -31.44
CA SER A 13 31.86 11.44 -30.70
C SER A 13 31.66 10.05 -30.06
N PHE A 14 32.23 9.89 -28.86
CA PHE A 14 31.90 8.76 -27.98
C PHE A 14 30.43 8.82 -27.58
N ARG A 15 29.56 8.28 -28.43
CA ARG A 15 28.18 7.94 -28.07
C ARG A 15 28.25 6.76 -27.11
N LYS A 16 28.12 7.04 -25.82
CA LYS A 16 27.83 6.01 -24.82
C LYS A 16 26.55 5.29 -25.25
N PRO A 17 26.52 3.95 -25.35
CA PRO A 17 25.27 3.23 -25.53
C PRO A 17 24.43 3.46 -24.27
N MET A 18 23.33 4.21 -24.40
CA MET A 18 22.34 4.30 -23.35
C MET A 18 21.85 2.88 -23.07
N ARG A 19 22.23 2.34 -21.91
CA ARG A 19 21.71 1.09 -21.39
C ARG A 19 20.22 1.32 -21.20
N GLN A 20 19.42 0.76 -22.11
CA GLN A 20 17.96 0.75 -22.02
C GLN A 20 17.59 0.03 -20.73
N VAL A 21 17.35 0.80 -19.67
CA VAL A 21 16.71 0.28 -18.46
C VAL A 21 15.28 -0.03 -18.90
N ALA A 22 15.01 -1.30 -19.18
CA ALA A 22 13.66 -1.77 -19.42
C ALA A 22 12.80 -1.23 -18.27
N ALA A 23 11.84 -0.36 -18.60
CA ALA A 23 10.90 0.16 -17.63
C ALA A 23 10.21 -1.07 -17.01
N LEU A 24 10.44 -1.29 -15.71
CA LEU A 24 9.78 -2.35 -14.96
C LEU A 24 8.28 -2.29 -15.28
N PRO A 25 7.63 -3.42 -15.59
CA PRO A 25 6.22 -3.42 -15.89
C PRO A 25 5.51 -2.73 -14.72
N ARG A 26 4.70 -1.70 -15.01
CA ARG A 26 3.80 -1.09 -14.03
C ARG A 26 2.96 -2.23 -13.49
N THR A 27 3.30 -2.69 -12.28
CA THR A 27 2.51 -3.70 -11.60
C THR A 27 1.09 -3.16 -11.56
N SER A 28 0.18 -3.88 -12.22
CA SER A 28 -1.24 -3.61 -12.08
C SER A 28 -1.52 -3.51 -10.60
N LYS A 29 -2.08 -2.39 -10.15
CA LYS A 29 -2.53 -2.25 -8.76
C LYS A 29 -3.50 -3.39 -8.49
N GLU A 30 -3.02 -4.48 -7.91
CA GLU A 30 -3.89 -5.51 -7.38
C GLU A 30 -4.78 -4.80 -6.37
N HIS A 31 -6.07 -4.78 -6.66
CA HIS A 31 -7.06 -4.21 -5.79
C HIS A 31 -7.17 -5.18 -4.60
N ILE A 32 -6.33 -4.96 -3.58
CA ILE A 32 -6.41 -5.73 -2.34
C ILE A 32 -7.78 -5.39 -1.75
N GLU A 33 -8.73 -6.31 -1.88
CA GLU A 33 -10.03 -6.18 -1.21
C GLU A 33 -9.80 -6.23 0.30
N VAL A 34 -9.70 -5.05 0.89
CA VAL A 34 -9.65 -4.91 2.34
C VAL A 34 -11.04 -5.21 2.86
N TRP A 35 -11.17 -6.34 3.56
CA TRP A 35 -12.40 -6.69 4.26
C TRP A 35 -12.77 -5.59 5.26
N LYS A 36 -14.03 -5.18 5.26
CA LYS A 36 -14.58 -4.19 6.18
C LYS A 36 -15.80 -4.78 6.89
N PRO A 37 -15.81 -4.83 8.24
CA PRO A 37 -16.97 -5.26 9.00
C PRO A 37 -18.19 -4.36 8.71
N LYS A 38 -19.38 -4.96 8.70
CA LYS A 38 -20.65 -4.24 8.59
C LYS A 38 -21.38 -4.23 9.93
N LEU A 39 -22.46 -3.47 10.01
CA LEU A 39 -23.35 -3.51 11.17
C LEU A 39 -23.94 -4.92 11.31
N ASP A 40 -24.10 -5.38 12.54
CA ASP A 40 -24.61 -6.71 12.91
C ASP A 40 -23.72 -7.89 12.46
N ASP A 41 -22.53 -7.64 11.90
CA ASP A 41 -21.55 -8.69 11.63
C ASP A 41 -20.94 -9.20 12.95
N GLN A 42 -20.78 -10.52 13.05
CA GLN A 42 -19.90 -11.14 14.03
C GLN A 42 -18.44 -10.90 13.64
N VAL A 43 -17.63 -10.55 14.64
CA VAL A 43 -16.22 -10.21 14.46
C VAL A 43 -15.37 -10.72 15.62
N HIS A 44 -14.08 -10.89 15.35
CA HIS A 44 -13.10 -11.15 16.40
C HIS A 44 -12.29 -9.89 16.70
N THR A 45 -12.24 -9.52 17.98
CA THR A 45 -11.42 -8.43 18.51
C THR A 45 -10.31 -8.97 19.41
N PRO A 46 -9.31 -8.17 19.79
CA PRO A 46 -8.34 -8.55 20.82
C PRO A 46 -8.99 -8.92 22.16
N ASN A 47 -10.17 -8.37 22.45
CA ASN A 47 -10.89 -8.58 23.71
C ASN A 47 -11.86 -9.77 23.67
N GLY A 48 -12.00 -10.42 22.50
CA GLY A 48 -12.89 -11.56 22.30
C GLY A 48 -13.77 -11.44 21.05
N PRO A 49 -14.59 -12.46 20.77
CA PRO A 49 -15.64 -12.38 19.76
C PRO A 49 -16.72 -11.38 20.19
N GLY A 50 -17.38 -10.75 19.22
CA GLY A 50 -18.45 -9.81 19.47
C GLY A 50 -19.19 -9.42 18.19
N THR A 51 -20.22 -8.58 18.35
CA THR A 51 -21.07 -8.13 17.25
C THR A 51 -20.92 -6.62 17.06
N VAL A 52 -20.79 -6.18 15.81
CA VAL A 52 -20.71 -4.74 15.48
C VAL A 52 -22.07 -4.10 15.67
N VAL A 53 -22.21 -3.22 16.67
CA VAL A 53 -23.47 -2.53 16.98
C VAL A 53 -23.50 -1.08 16.50
N LYS A 54 -22.35 -0.48 16.19
CA LYS A 54 -22.26 0.88 15.65
C LYS A 54 -20.97 1.09 14.87
N ILE A 55 -21.04 1.89 13.81
CA ILE A 55 -19.88 2.31 13.02
C ILE A 55 -19.84 3.84 12.96
N THR A 56 -18.70 4.42 13.32
CA THR A 56 -18.42 5.86 13.26
C THR A 56 -17.07 6.08 12.58
N GLY A 57 -17.08 6.26 11.26
CA GLY A 57 -15.83 6.40 10.49
C GLY A 57 -15.02 5.09 10.52
N ASP A 58 -13.82 5.13 11.09
CA ASP A 58 -12.93 3.97 11.27
C ASP A 58 -13.09 3.27 12.65
N MET A 59 -14.01 3.78 13.48
CA MET A 59 -14.28 3.22 14.80
C MET A 59 -15.56 2.37 14.77
N TYR A 60 -15.51 1.21 15.43
CA TYR A 60 -16.58 0.23 15.51
C TYR A 60 -16.89 -0.03 16.97
N LEU A 61 -18.14 0.14 17.38
CA LEU A 61 -18.62 -0.29 18.69
C LEU A 61 -19.00 -1.76 18.59
N ILE A 62 -18.39 -2.57 19.43
CA ILE A 62 -18.54 -4.02 19.41
C ILE A 62 -19.11 -4.43 20.76
N ASP A 63 -20.20 -5.18 20.72
CA ASP A 63 -20.81 -5.83 21.87
C ASP A 63 -20.15 -7.20 22.06
N LEU A 64 -19.41 -7.37 23.16
CA LEU A 64 -18.58 -8.56 23.36
C LEU A 64 -19.44 -9.74 23.82
N GLU A 65 -19.24 -10.89 23.20
CA GLU A 65 -19.91 -12.11 23.65
C GLU A 65 -19.36 -12.52 25.03
N HIS A 66 -20.26 -12.93 25.93
CA HIS A 66 -19.95 -13.37 27.30
C HIS A 66 -19.32 -12.32 28.22
N GLN A 67 -19.37 -11.04 27.84
CA GLN A 67 -18.91 -9.93 28.68
C GLN A 67 -20.02 -8.88 28.79
N ILE A 68 -20.20 -8.31 29.98
CA ILE A 68 -21.14 -7.21 30.18
C ILE A 68 -20.39 -5.92 29.82
N GLY A 69 -20.17 -5.68 28.53
CA GLY A 69 -19.38 -4.54 28.07
C GLY A 69 -19.37 -4.37 26.55
N LYS A 70 -19.32 -3.10 26.13
CA LYS A 70 -19.13 -2.68 24.74
C LYS A 70 -17.79 -1.99 24.60
N VAL A 71 -17.06 -2.28 23.53
CA VAL A 71 -15.73 -1.70 23.27
C VAL A 71 -15.71 -0.99 21.93
N TRP A 72 -15.04 0.15 21.89
CA TRP A 72 -14.71 0.84 20.66
C TRP A 72 -13.38 0.31 20.11
N GLU A 73 -13.41 -0.25 18.91
CA GLU A 73 -12.23 -0.77 18.20
C GLU A 73 -12.01 -0.05 16.87
N ARG A 74 -10.76 -0.01 16.41
CA ARG A 74 -10.44 0.45 15.04
C ARG A 74 -10.67 -0.67 14.04
N GLY A 75 -11.06 -0.34 12.81
CA GLY A 75 -11.26 -1.31 11.73
C GLY A 75 -10.04 -2.22 11.49
N THR A 76 -8.83 -1.70 11.72
CA THR A 76 -7.58 -2.45 11.60
C THR A 76 -7.35 -3.52 12.68
N SER A 77 -8.01 -3.39 13.83
CA SER A 77 -7.93 -4.36 14.93
C SER A 77 -8.91 -5.53 14.80
N ILE A 78 -9.89 -5.41 13.90
CA ILE A 78 -11.00 -6.33 13.77
C ILE A 78 -10.66 -7.42 12.74
N LYS A 79 -10.93 -8.68 13.09
CA LYS A 79 -10.68 -9.84 12.24
C LYS A 79 -11.98 -10.52 11.86
N ARG A 80 -11.96 -11.18 10.70
CA ARG A 80 -13.06 -12.06 10.27
C ARG A 80 -13.31 -13.13 11.31
N PRO A 81 -14.59 -13.48 11.58
CA PRO A 81 -14.90 -14.69 12.32
C PRO A 81 -14.34 -15.90 11.57
N LYS A 82 -13.83 -16.88 12.33
CA LYS A 82 -13.31 -18.13 11.76
C LYS A 82 -14.44 -19.09 11.42
#